data_AF-A0A835X6X0-F1
#
_entry.id   AF-A0A835X6X0-F1
#
_cell.length_a   1.000
_cell.length_b   1.000
_cell.length_c   1.000
_cell.angle_alpha   90.00
_cell.angle_beta   90.00
_cell.angle_gamma   90.00
#
_symmetry.space_group_name_H-M   'P 1'
#
loop_
_entity.id
_entity.type
_entity.pdbx_description
1 polymer ?
#
loop_
_entity_poly.entity_id
_entity_poly.type
_entity_poly.pdbx_seq_one_letter_code
_entity_poly.pdbx_strand_id
1 'polypeptide(L)'
;MIFSIPQAFAQISIGSPAEQISVEITIGSDGDAHVVHLIKRSNTVIQVDTIPGTVQNLDVKGVNGGYIEHGIIGDNTGVSIFPTRENVVVEYDLDDVLFFNKDVWVWTYSYPGDTTFYFPDEVDLVFTNARPVYIGTGGGINCHGCNAKLEFTINEPVIINEIKWEDQKFPVLIRTTAEINSFNFNQPSKTMSFDINAEQRFVTLIIPLELLWNPYEVYLNDEKILKHEFSQNSTHVWVNIKPDTTGTVQIIGTSAVPEFSMLLPFVLGIAIVLGLQMKNRINLH
;
A
#
# COMPACT_ATOMS: atom_id res chain seq x y z
N MET A 1 19.30 -43.98 33.83
CA MET A 1 19.04 -42.68 33.20
C MET A 1 19.38 -42.86 31.72
N ILE A 2 18.38 -43.02 30.87
CA ILE A 2 18.56 -43.21 29.43
C ILE A 2 18.56 -41.81 28.81
N PHE A 3 19.71 -41.37 28.28
CA PHE A 3 19.82 -40.12 27.54
C PHE A 3 19.30 -40.35 26.12
N SER A 4 18.08 -39.91 25.84
CA SER A 4 17.59 -39.73 24.47
C SER A 4 18.20 -38.45 23.91
N ILE A 5 19.14 -38.59 22.98
CA ILE A 5 19.69 -37.46 22.23
C ILE A 5 18.61 -37.06 21.21
N PRO A 6 18.12 -35.81 21.19
CA PRO A 6 17.24 -35.36 20.13
C PRO A 6 18.03 -35.37 18.81
N GLN A 7 17.55 -36.13 17.82
CA GLN A 7 18.03 -35.95 16.46
C GLN A 7 17.52 -34.60 15.96
N ALA A 8 18.38 -33.58 16.04
CA ALA A 8 18.17 -32.37 15.26
C ALA A 8 18.34 -32.77 13.79
N PHE A 9 17.27 -32.68 13.00
CA PHE A 9 17.39 -32.72 11.56
C PHE A 9 18.20 -31.49 11.13
N ALA A 10 19.49 -31.69 10.86
CA ALA A 10 20.28 -30.69 10.17
C ALA A 10 19.68 -30.54 8.77
N GLN A 11 19.17 -29.36 8.43
CA GLN A 11 18.83 -29.01 7.07
C GLN A 11 20.09 -29.23 6.23
N ILE A 12 20.04 -30.18 5.30
CA ILE A 12 21.15 -30.48 4.40
C ILE A 12 21.31 -29.27 3.48
N SER A 13 22.25 -28.39 3.80
CA SER A 13 22.65 -27.31 2.90
C SER A 13 23.82 -27.78 2.06
N ILE A 14 23.67 -27.70 0.74
CA ILE A 14 24.70 -28.05 -0.24
C ILE A 14 25.16 -26.76 -0.90
N GLY A 15 26.23 -26.17 -0.36
CA GLY A 15 26.81 -24.92 -0.84
C GLY A 15 26.64 -23.75 0.14
N SER A 16 27.26 -22.61 -0.17
CA SER A 16 27.02 -21.36 0.57
C SER A 16 25.75 -20.67 0.06
N PRO A 17 25.07 -19.84 0.86
CA PRO A 17 23.96 -19.03 0.36
C PRO A 17 24.37 -18.21 -0.86
N ALA A 18 23.50 -18.15 -1.87
CA ALA A 18 23.72 -17.42 -3.09
C ALA A 18 23.65 -15.90 -2.86
N GLU A 19 24.50 -15.15 -3.57
CA GLU A 19 24.38 -13.69 -3.64
C GLU A 19 23.25 -13.34 -4.63
N GLN A 20 22.12 -12.88 -4.08
CA GLN A 20 20.95 -12.45 -4.85
C GLN A 20 21.14 -11.00 -5.31
N ILE A 21 21.05 -10.76 -6.60
CA ILE A 21 21.09 -9.42 -7.20
C ILE A 21 19.71 -8.76 -7.05
N SER A 22 18.64 -9.50 -7.33
CA SER A 22 17.26 -9.09 -7.11
C SER A 22 16.37 -10.29 -6.84
N VAL A 23 15.28 -10.04 -6.12
CA VAL A 23 14.12 -10.93 -6.01
C VAL A 23 12.90 -10.11 -6.38
N GLU A 24 12.17 -10.59 -7.37
CA GLU A 24 11.01 -9.91 -7.93
C GLU A 24 9.81 -10.86 -7.85
N ILE A 25 8.68 -10.33 -7.40
CA ILE A 25 7.41 -11.06 -7.31
C ILE A 25 6.38 -10.26 -8.08
N THR A 26 5.79 -10.89 -9.09
CA THR A 26 4.66 -10.34 -9.83
C THR A 26 3.39 -11.06 -9.38
N ILE A 27 2.44 -10.31 -8.83
CA ILE A 27 1.15 -10.85 -8.39
C ILE A 27 0.14 -10.66 -9.52
N GLY A 28 -0.54 -11.73 -9.94
CA GLY A 28 -1.61 -11.64 -10.92
C GLY A 28 -2.98 -11.36 -10.30
N SER A 29 -3.97 -11.19 -11.17
CA SER A 29 -5.32 -10.75 -10.76
C SER A 29 -6.16 -11.84 -10.09
N ASP A 30 -5.79 -13.09 -10.29
CA ASP A 30 -6.40 -14.30 -9.72
C ASP A 30 -5.71 -14.78 -8.44
N GLY A 31 -4.67 -14.08 -7.99
CA GLY A 31 -3.96 -14.38 -6.76
C GLY A 31 -2.81 -15.38 -6.93
N ASP A 32 -2.40 -15.67 -8.17
CA ASP A 32 -1.13 -16.32 -8.45
C ASP A 32 0.05 -15.35 -8.22
N ALA A 33 1.23 -15.91 -7.98
CA ALA A 33 2.44 -15.11 -7.81
C ALA A 33 3.60 -15.73 -8.59
N HIS A 34 4.18 -14.98 -9.52
CA HIS A 34 5.38 -15.38 -10.24
C HIS A 34 6.61 -14.79 -9.57
N VAL A 35 7.59 -15.63 -9.25
CA VAL A 35 8.82 -15.24 -8.56
C VAL A 35 10.00 -15.39 -9.50
N VAL A 36 10.86 -14.37 -9.50
CA VAL A 36 12.13 -14.38 -10.22
C VAL A 36 13.26 -13.99 -9.26
N HIS A 37 14.21 -14.88 -9.08
CA HIS A 37 15.48 -14.58 -8.44
C HIS A 37 16.55 -14.38 -9.50
N LEU A 38 17.22 -13.22 -9.48
CA LEU A 38 18.43 -13.00 -10.26
C LEU A 38 19.65 -13.24 -9.36
N ILE A 39 20.41 -14.29 -9.67
CA ILE A 39 21.52 -14.76 -8.87
C ILE A 39 22.84 -14.41 -9.52
N LYS A 40 23.77 -13.87 -8.75
CA LYS A 40 25.11 -13.59 -9.23
C LYS A 40 25.87 -14.90 -9.46
N ARG A 41 26.59 -14.97 -10.57
CA ARG A 41 27.48 -16.10 -10.89
C ARG A 41 28.43 -16.43 -9.73
N SER A 42 28.78 -17.70 -9.59
CA SER A 42 29.75 -18.17 -8.60
C SER A 42 30.68 -19.24 -9.17
N ASN A 43 31.91 -19.28 -8.66
CA ASN A 43 32.89 -20.33 -8.95
C ASN A 43 32.83 -21.49 -7.94
N THR A 44 31.91 -21.43 -6.97
CA THR A 44 31.61 -22.48 -5.99
C THR A 44 30.16 -22.90 -6.11
N VAL A 45 29.80 -24.05 -5.53
CA VAL A 45 28.39 -24.44 -5.39
C VAL A 45 27.70 -23.45 -4.44
N ILE A 46 26.57 -22.90 -4.88
CA ILE A 46 25.74 -21.98 -4.11
C ILE A 46 24.31 -22.50 -4.00
N GLN A 47 23.58 -22.05 -2.98
CA GLN A 47 22.20 -22.44 -2.72
C GLN A 47 21.27 -21.23 -2.70
N VAL A 48 20.11 -21.38 -3.34
CA VAL A 48 18.99 -20.44 -3.28
C VAL A 48 17.82 -21.16 -2.62
N ASP A 49 17.26 -20.60 -1.56
CA ASP A 49 16.02 -21.12 -0.98
C ASP A 49 14.84 -20.49 -1.72
N THR A 50 13.81 -21.29 -2.00
CA THR A 50 12.56 -20.76 -2.57
C THR A 50 11.78 -20.01 -1.49
N ILE A 51 10.94 -19.07 -1.92
CA ILE A 51 10.04 -18.34 -1.05
C ILE A 51 8.99 -19.33 -0.51
N PRO A 52 8.67 -19.30 0.80
CA PRO A 52 7.71 -20.23 1.38
C PRO A 52 6.35 -20.20 0.67
N GLY A 53 5.92 -21.36 0.16
CA GLY A 53 4.67 -21.55 -0.56
C GLY A 53 4.69 -22.87 -1.35
N THR A 54 3.63 -23.14 -2.11
CA THR A 54 3.57 -24.30 -3.01
C THR A 54 4.24 -23.94 -4.33
N VAL A 55 5.48 -24.40 -4.55
CA VAL A 55 6.27 -24.06 -5.75
C VAL A 55 5.85 -24.91 -6.96
N GLN A 56 5.47 -24.24 -8.04
CA GLN A 56 5.16 -24.83 -9.34
C GLN A 56 6.09 -24.29 -10.43
N ASN A 57 6.18 -25.00 -11.56
CA ASN A 57 6.86 -24.54 -12.78
C ASN A 57 8.30 -24.01 -12.57
N LEU A 58 9.03 -24.59 -11.62
CA LEU A 58 10.41 -24.20 -11.30
C LEU A 58 11.34 -24.39 -12.50
N ASP A 59 11.96 -23.31 -12.95
CA ASP A 59 12.98 -23.29 -14.00
C ASP A 59 14.27 -22.61 -13.52
N VAL A 60 15.40 -23.11 -14.04
CA VAL A 60 16.74 -22.61 -13.70
C VAL A 60 17.56 -22.48 -14.97
N LYS A 61 17.87 -21.24 -15.34
CA LYS A 61 18.54 -20.92 -16.60
C LYS A 61 19.57 -19.82 -16.43
N GLY A 62 20.53 -19.76 -17.33
CA GLY A 62 21.44 -18.63 -17.44
C GLY A 62 20.67 -17.40 -17.89
N VAL A 63 21.17 -16.20 -17.55
CA VAL A 63 20.56 -14.93 -17.98
C VAL A 63 20.40 -14.81 -19.51
N ASN A 64 21.20 -15.57 -20.28
CA ASN A 64 21.11 -15.63 -21.74
C ASN A 64 20.26 -16.82 -22.26
N GLY A 65 19.52 -17.51 -21.39
CA GLY A 65 18.75 -18.71 -21.71
C GLY A 65 19.57 -20.00 -21.80
N GLY A 66 20.84 -19.97 -21.36
CA GLY A 66 21.72 -21.13 -21.33
C GLY A 66 21.31 -22.16 -20.26
N TYR A 67 21.62 -23.43 -20.50
CA TYR A 67 21.45 -24.46 -19.47
C TYR A 67 22.41 -24.24 -18.30
N ILE A 68 21.90 -24.34 -17.07
CA ILE A 68 22.68 -24.27 -15.83
C ILE A 68 22.62 -25.62 -15.14
N GLU A 69 23.78 -26.17 -14.79
CA GLU A 69 23.85 -27.38 -13.98
C GLU A 69 23.40 -27.07 -12.55
N HIS A 70 22.36 -27.76 -12.08
CA HIS A 70 21.74 -27.53 -10.79
C HIS A 70 21.13 -28.81 -10.20
N GLY A 71 20.82 -28.78 -8.91
CA GLY A 71 20.03 -29.78 -8.21
C GLY A 71 18.88 -29.14 -7.46
N ILE A 72 17.74 -29.81 -7.40
CA ILE A 72 16.57 -29.38 -6.64
C ILE A 72 16.65 -29.98 -5.23
N ILE A 73 16.37 -29.17 -4.21
CA ILE A 73 16.46 -29.54 -2.79
C ILE A 73 15.07 -29.76 -2.21
N GLY A 74 14.84 -30.94 -1.63
CA GLY A 74 13.56 -31.31 -1.03
C GLY A 74 12.42 -31.28 -2.04
N ASP A 75 11.23 -30.89 -1.58
CA ASP A 75 10.05 -30.69 -2.44
C ASP A 75 10.04 -29.25 -2.98
N ASN A 76 11.01 -28.93 -3.86
CA ASN A 76 11.22 -27.59 -4.43
C ASN A 76 11.47 -26.48 -3.40
N THR A 77 12.00 -26.84 -2.23
CA THR A 77 12.31 -25.88 -1.14
C THR A 77 13.59 -25.06 -1.38
N GLY A 78 14.37 -25.43 -2.39
CA GLY A 78 15.56 -24.70 -2.81
C GLY A 78 16.24 -25.32 -4.02
N VAL A 79 17.27 -24.63 -4.50
CA VAL A 79 18.07 -25.00 -5.66
C VAL A 79 19.56 -24.88 -5.31
N SER A 80 20.32 -25.95 -5.52
CA SER A 80 21.79 -25.93 -5.54
C SER A 80 22.27 -25.65 -6.96
N ILE A 81 23.02 -24.57 -7.14
CA ILE A 81 23.58 -24.15 -8.43
C ILE A 81 25.08 -24.47 -8.42
N PHE A 82 25.54 -25.25 -9.41
CA PHE A 82 26.96 -25.57 -9.57
C PHE A 82 27.74 -24.39 -10.16
N PRO A 83 29.09 -24.38 -10.05
CA PRO A 83 29.90 -23.29 -10.57
C PRO A 83 29.56 -22.89 -12.01
N THR A 84 29.33 -21.60 -12.24
CA THR A 84 28.91 -21.06 -13.54
C THR A 84 29.59 -19.71 -13.83
N ARG A 85 29.73 -19.39 -15.13
CA ARG A 85 30.38 -18.16 -15.60
C ARG A 85 29.40 -17.01 -15.89
N GLU A 86 28.11 -17.29 -15.86
CA GLU A 86 27.04 -16.32 -16.07
C GLU A 86 26.10 -16.24 -14.87
N ASN A 87 25.39 -15.11 -14.75
CA ASN A 87 24.34 -14.97 -13.75
C ASN A 87 23.19 -15.92 -14.07
N VAL A 88 22.49 -16.36 -13.03
CA VAL A 88 21.44 -17.37 -13.12
C VAL A 88 20.11 -16.74 -12.78
N VAL A 89 19.07 -17.14 -13.51
CA VAL A 89 17.68 -16.86 -13.23
C VAL A 89 17.07 -18.12 -12.66
N VAL A 90 16.50 -18.02 -11.46
CA VAL A 90 15.63 -19.05 -10.88
C VAL A 90 14.23 -18.46 -10.86
N GLU A 91 13.31 -19.05 -11.61
CA GLU A 91 11.94 -18.56 -11.72
C GLU A 91 10.95 -19.68 -11.43
N TYR A 92 9.81 -19.35 -10.83
CA TYR A 92 8.77 -20.30 -10.47
C TYR A 92 7.47 -19.57 -10.13
N ASP A 93 6.38 -20.34 -10.09
CA ASP A 93 5.09 -19.85 -9.62
C ASP A 93 4.84 -20.32 -8.19
N LEU A 94 4.12 -19.51 -7.42
CA LEU A 94 3.68 -19.80 -6.07
C LEU A 94 2.15 -19.92 -6.04
N ASP A 95 1.68 -21.11 -5.71
CA ASP A 95 0.28 -21.36 -5.36
C ASP A 95 0.08 -21.19 -3.85
N ASP A 96 -1.17 -20.90 -3.47
CA ASP A 96 -1.66 -20.87 -2.07
C ASP A 96 -0.95 -19.87 -1.13
N VAL A 97 -0.26 -18.86 -1.66
CA VAL A 97 0.40 -17.81 -0.85
C VAL A 97 -0.50 -16.63 -0.53
N LEU A 98 -1.50 -16.40 -1.38
CA LEU A 98 -2.49 -15.34 -1.25
C LEU A 98 -3.83 -15.94 -0.81
N PHE A 99 -4.34 -15.44 0.33
CA PHE A 99 -5.63 -15.85 0.87
C PHE A 99 -6.66 -14.75 0.63
N PHE A 100 -7.75 -15.09 -0.05
CA PHE A 100 -8.88 -14.18 -0.21
C PHE A 100 -9.80 -14.25 1.01
N ASN A 101 -9.89 -13.17 1.77
CA ASN A 101 -10.72 -13.10 2.96
C ASN A 101 -11.41 -11.73 3.03
N LYS A 102 -12.74 -11.72 3.23
CA LYS A 102 -13.51 -10.48 3.37
C LYS A 102 -13.19 -9.49 2.23
N ASP A 103 -13.23 -9.97 0.99
CA ASP A 103 -12.95 -9.22 -0.25
C ASP A 103 -11.56 -8.56 -0.34
N VAL A 104 -10.61 -9.05 0.45
CA VAL A 104 -9.23 -8.57 0.52
C VAL A 104 -8.30 -9.75 0.32
N TRP A 105 -7.31 -9.57 -0.56
CA TRP A 105 -6.19 -10.50 -0.69
C TRP A 105 -5.19 -10.28 0.43
N VAL A 106 -4.73 -11.37 1.04
CA VAL A 106 -3.80 -11.33 2.18
C VAL A 106 -2.61 -12.25 1.92
N TRP A 107 -1.41 -11.70 2.01
CA TRP A 107 -0.16 -12.48 2.01
C TRP A 107 0.63 -12.18 3.29
N THR A 108 0.92 -13.21 4.08
CA THR A 108 1.92 -13.13 5.16
C THR A 108 3.29 -13.52 4.59
N TYR A 109 3.99 -12.55 4.04
CA TYR A 109 5.28 -12.73 3.40
C TYR A 109 6.42 -12.79 4.43
N SER A 110 7.33 -13.75 4.24
CA SER A 110 8.55 -13.90 5.05
C SER A 110 9.67 -14.47 4.19
N TYR A 111 10.67 -13.64 3.91
CA TYR A 111 11.88 -14.05 3.21
C TYR A 111 13.04 -13.10 3.57
N PRO A 112 14.25 -13.62 3.82
CA PRO A 112 15.37 -12.79 4.29
C PRO A 112 15.96 -11.86 3.23
N GLY A 113 15.62 -12.02 1.95
CA GLY A 113 16.14 -11.21 0.85
C GLY A 113 15.31 -9.96 0.55
N ASP A 114 15.97 -8.91 0.07
CA ASP A 114 15.32 -7.72 -0.46
C ASP A 114 14.46 -8.09 -1.67
N THR A 115 13.18 -7.75 -1.60
CA THR A 115 12.18 -8.20 -2.57
C THR A 115 11.34 -7.06 -3.09
N THR A 116 11.16 -7.01 -4.40
CA THR A 116 10.24 -6.08 -5.06
C THR A 116 8.96 -6.79 -5.44
N PHE A 117 7.82 -6.25 -5.03
CA PHE A 117 6.50 -6.73 -5.41
C PHE A 117 5.91 -5.83 -6.48
N TYR A 118 5.37 -6.43 -7.52
CA TYR A 118 4.55 -5.79 -8.55
C TYR A 118 3.12 -6.29 -8.41
N PHE A 119 2.17 -5.35 -8.40
CA PHE A 119 0.75 -5.64 -8.24
C PHE A 119 0.02 -5.49 -9.59
N PRO A 120 -1.18 -6.08 -9.73
CA PRO A 120 -2.04 -5.84 -10.90
C PRO A 120 -2.33 -4.35 -11.10
N ASP A 121 -2.58 -3.93 -12.35
CA ASP A 121 -2.83 -2.52 -12.70
C ASP A 121 -4.06 -1.93 -11.97
N GLU A 122 -5.01 -2.80 -11.60
CA GLU A 122 -6.21 -2.47 -10.84
C GLU A 122 -5.96 -2.17 -9.35
N VAL A 123 -4.71 -2.34 -8.89
CA VAL A 123 -4.29 -2.11 -7.51
C VAL A 123 -3.35 -0.91 -7.45
N ASP A 124 -3.79 0.17 -6.80
CA ASP A 124 -3.01 1.38 -6.57
C ASP A 124 -2.78 1.69 -5.06
N LEU A 125 -3.40 0.90 -4.18
CA LEU A 125 -3.32 1.02 -2.73
C LEU A 125 -3.10 -0.35 -2.11
N VAL A 126 -2.00 -0.47 -1.36
CA VAL A 126 -1.61 -1.70 -0.65
C VAL A 126 -1.44 -1.38 0.82
N PHE A 127 -1.89 -2.26 1.69
CA PHE A 127 -1.68 -2.16 3.12
C PHE A 127 -0.51 -3.05 3.52
N THR A 128 0.54 -2.44 4.07
CA THR A 128 1.71 -3.13 4.61
C THR A 128 1.63 -3.09 6.13
N ASN A 129 1.45 -4.23 6.78
CA ASN A 129 1.26 -4.32 8.23
C ASN A 129 0.18 -3.33 8.74
N ALA A 130 -0.98 -3.33 8.08
CA ALA A 130 -2.11 -2.44 8.30
C ALA A 130 -1.87 -0.94 8.00
N ARG A 131 -0.73 -0.56 7.41
CA ARG A 131 -0.45 0.83 7.00
C ARG A 131 -0.67 1.01 5.50
N PRO A 132 -1.46 1.99 5.06
CA PRO A 132 -1.68 2.24 3.64
C PRO A 132 -0.41 2.75 2.95
N VAL A 133 -0.16 2.24 1.75
CA VAL A 133 0.89 2.66 0.83
C VAL A 133 0.25 2.86 -0.53
N TYR A 134 0.18 4.12 -0.96
CA TYR A 134 -0.25 4.44 -2.32
C TYR A 134 0.90 4.17 -3.28
N ILE A 135 0.71 3.20 -4.17
CA ILE A 135 1.73 2.76 -5.13
C ILE A 135 1.49 3.34 -6.54
N GLY A 136 0.28 3.84 -6.80
CA GLY A 136 -0.15 4.25 -8.14
C GLY A 136 -0.37 3.04 -9.08
N THR A 137 -0.86 3.31 -10.29
CA THR A 137 -1.16 2.26 -11.29
C THR A 137 0.13 1.60 -11.79
N GLY A 138 0.15 0.26 -11.80
CA GLY A 138 1.33 -0.54 -12.19
C GLY A 138 2.52 -0.34 -11.26
N GLY A 139 2.27 0.21 -10.07
CA GLY A 139 3.29 0.46 -9.05
C GLY A 139 3.74 -0.82 -8.34
N GLY A 140 4.80 -0.69 -7.57
CA GLY A 140 5.33 -1.76 -6.75
C GLY A 140 5.83 -1.27 -5.40
N ILE A 141 6.08 -2.22 -4.49
CA ILE A 141 6.75 -1.93 -3.21
C ILE A 141 8.05 -2.71 -3.14
N ASN A 142 9.09 -2.09 -2.58
CA ASN A 142 10.30 -2.80 -2.20
C ASN A 142 10.29 -3.08 -0.70
N CYS A 143 10.71 -4.29 -0.34
CA CYS A 143 10.68 -4.82 0.99
C CYS A 143 12.09 -5.31 1.35
N HIS A 144 12.79 -4.55 2.19
CA HIS A 144 14.17 -4.88 2.60
C HIS A 144 14.17 -5.87 3.78
N GLY A 145 14.65 -7.10 3.54
CA GLY A 145 14.77 -8.17 4.54
C GLY A 145 13.54 -8.36 5.44
N CYS A 146 12.36 -8.54 4.84
CA CYS A 146 11.11 -8.26 5.53
C CYS A 146 10.27 -9.47 5.92
N ASN A 147 9.59 -9.31 7.05
CA ASN A 147 8.34 -9.98 7.36
C ASN A 147 7.24 -8.95 7.16
N ALA A 148 6.36 -9.17 6.19
CA ALA A 148 5.33 -8.21 5.83
C ALA A 148 3.99 -8.92 5.65
N LYS A 149 2.96 -8.39 6.30
CA LYS A 149 1.59 -8.70 5.95
C LYS A 149 1.14 -7.71 4.87
N LEU A 150 0.92 -8.21 3.67
CA LEU A 150 0.39 -7.45 2.54
C LEU A 150 -1.12 -7.69 2.46
N GLU A 151 -1.90 -6.62 2.40
CA GLU A 151 -3.35 -6.67 2.20
C GLU A 151 -3.73 -5.71 1.06
N PHE A 152 -4.51 -6.15 0.07
CA PHE A 152 -4.95 -5.31 -1.04
C PHE A 152 -6.27 -5.79 -1.65
N THR A 153 -6.93 -4.90 -2.40
CA THR A 153 -8.21 -5.17 -3.08
C THR A 153 -8.03 -4.86 -4.55
N ILE A 154 -8.38 -5.82 -5.42
CA ILE A 154 -8.43 -5.63 -6.86
C ILE A 154 -9.77 -4.97 -7.21
N ASN A 155 -9.75 -3.94 -8.05
CA ASN A 155 -10.95 -3.18 -8.43
C ASN A 155 -11.74 -2.68 -7.21
N GLU A 156 -11.04 -2.06 -6.26
CA GLU A 156 -11.65 -1.57 -5.02
C GLU A 156 -12.85 -0.64 -5.32
N PRO A 157 -14.05 -0.91 -4.75
CA PRO A 157 -15.20 -0.06 -4.98
C PRO A 157 -14.98 1.36 -4.46
N VAL A 158 -15.46 2.34 -5.23
CA VAL A 158 -15.43 3.77 -4.87
C VAL A 158 -16.85 4.30 -4.76
N ILE A 159 -17.20 4.76 -3.56
CA ILE A 159 -18.46 5.45 -3.27
C ILE A 159 -18.22 6.96 -3.38
N ILE A 160 -19.09 7.65 -4.10
CA ILE A 160 -18.99 9.10 -4.32
C ILE A 160 -20.15 9.79 -3.60
N ASN A 161 -19.82 10.64 -2.62
CA ASN A 161 -20.78 11.47 -1.90
C ASN A 161 -20.60 12.93 -2.33
N GLU A 162 -21.55 13.46 -3.12
CA GLU A 162 -21.53 14.86 -3.55
C GLU A 162 -22.04 15.79 -2.43
N ILE A 163 -21.15 16.61 -1.87
CA ILE A 163 -21.50 17.61 -0.87
C ILE A 163 -21.67 18.98 -1.52
N LYS A 164 -22.83 19.60 -1.29
CA LYS A 164 -23.08 20.98 -1.67
C LYS A 164 -22.67 21.88 -0.52
N TRP A 165 -21.71 22.77 -0.77
CA TRP A 165 -21.29 23.79 0.16
C TRP A 165 -21.17 25.12 -0.59
N GLU A 166 -21.87 26.14 -0.09
CA GLU A 166 -22.15 27.37 -0.84
C GLU A 166 -22.77 27.05 -2.22
N ASP A 167 -22.26 27.68 -3.28
CA ASP A 167 -22.70 27.45 -4.66
C ASP A 167 -21.82 26.40 -5.40
N GLN A 168 -21.05 25.60 -4.66
CA GLN A 168 -20.13 24.61 -5.21
C GLN A 168 -20.46 23.18 -4.75
N LYS A 169 -19.96 22.21 -5.54
CA LYS A 169 -20.06 20.78 -5.24
C LYS A 169 -18.68 20.19 -5.01
N PHE A 170 -18.54 19.43 -3.95
CA PHE A 170 -17.30 18.78 -3.56
C PHE A 170 -17.56 17.28 -3.39
N PRO A 171 -16.95 16.42 -4.23
CA PRO A 171 -17.07 14.97 -4.08
C PRO A 171 -16.18 14.49 -2.93
N VAL A 172 -16.77 13.86 -1.93
CA VAL A 172 -16.04 13.04 -0.95
C VAL A 172 -16.03 11.60 -1.48
N LEU A 173 -14.84 11.03 -1.65
CA LEU A 173 -14.70 9.65 -2.13
C LEU A 173 -14.43 8.72 -0.96
N ILE A 174 -15.08 7.56 -0.94
CA ILE A 174 -14.83 6.50 0.03
C ILE A 174 -14.49 5.23 -0.75
N ARG A 175 -13.27 4.75 -0.57
CA ARG A 175 -12.81 3.47 -1.13
C ARG A 175 -12.91 2.41 -0.04
N THR A 176 -13.73 1.38 -0.28
CA THR A 176 -13.92 0.28 0.66
C THR A 176 -14.70 -0.86 0.02
N THR A 177 -14.54 -2.06 0.57
CA THR A 177 -15.39 -3.22 0.29
C THR A 177 -16.54 -3.35 1.31
N ALA A 178 -16.60 -2.48 2.33
CA ALA A 178 -17.71 -2.42 3.27
C ALA A 178 -18.91 -1.69 2.68
N GLU A 179 -20.11 -2.07 3.10
CA GLU A 179 -21.30 -1.27 2.86
C GLU A 179 -21.28 -0.02 3.76
N ILE A 180 -21.45 1.15 3.14
CA ILE A 180 -21.50 2.45 3.81
C ILE A 180 -22.88 3.06 3.62
N ASN A 181 -23.48 3.50 4.73
CA ASN A 181 -24.81 4.09 4.76
C ASN A 181 -24.80 5.47 5.45
N SER A 182 -25.89 6.21 5.31
CA SER A 182 -26.18 7.43 6.09
C SER A 182 -25.09 8.50 6.04
N PHE A 183 -24.38 8.68 4.92
CA PHE A 183 -23.33 9.70 4.82
C PHE A 183 -23.90 11.09 5.10
N ASN A 184 -23.28 11.81 6.03
CA ASN A 184 -23.69 13.14 6.45
C ASN A 184 -22.47 14.04 6.66
N PHE A 185 -22.62 15.30 6.26
CA PHE A 185 -21.62 16.34 6.49
C PHE A 185 -22.27 17.52 7.22
N ASN A 186 -21.66 17.95 8.31
CA ASN A 186 -22.08 19.10 9.09
C ASN A 186 -20.91 20.07 9.21
N GLN A 187 -21.01 21.19 8.48
CA GLN A 187 -19.93 22.17 8.46
C GLN A 187 -19.78 22.96 9.77
N PRO A 188 -20.85 23.43 10.44
CA PRO A 188 -20.72 24.09 11.74
C PRO A 188 -19.96 23.27 12.79
N SER A 189 -20.15 21.96 12.82
CA SER A 189 -19.43 21.06 13.72
C SER A 189 -18.13 20.49 13.13
N LYS A 190 -17.80 20.83 11.88
CA LYS A 190 -16.64 20.32 11.14
C LYS A 190 -16.60 18.79 11.17
N THR A 191 -17.71 18.17 10.81
CA THR A 191 -17.90 16.73 10.98
C THR A 191 -18.37 16.07 9.71
N MET A 192 -17.78 14.93 9.37
CA MET A 192 -18.33 13.93 8.47
C MET A 192 -18.71 12.69 9.28
N SER A 193 -19.84 12.06 8.96
CA SER A 193 -20.25 10.82 9.60
C SER A 193 -20.90 9.86 8.62
N PHE A 194 -20.77 8.57 8.87
CA PHE A 194 -21.41 7.51 8.10
C PHE A 194 -21.52 6.24 8.93
N ASP A 195 -22.43 5.36 8.55
CA ASP A 195 -22.59 4.05 9.19
C ASP A 195 -21.83 2.99 8.40
N ILE A 196 -21.11 2.11 9.09
CA ILE A 196 -20.42 0.96 8.52
C ILE A 196 -21.05 -0.34 9.02
N ASN A 197 -21.48 -1.18 8.08
CA ASN A 197 -22.15 -2.46 8.36
C ASN A 197 -21.21 -3.67 8.36
N ALA A 198 -19.90 -3.45 8.20
CA ALA A 198 -18.90 -4.52 8.19
C ALA A 198 -17.69 -4.17 9.05
N GLU A 199 -17.31 -5.10 9.92
CA GLU A 199 -16.12 -5.03 10.77
C GLU A 199 -14.84 -5.46 10.04
N GLN A 200 -13.70 -4.96 10.52
CA GLN A 200 -12.35 -5.32 10.07
C GLN A 200 -12.12 -5.08 8.57
N ARG A 201 -12.84 -4.12 7.99
CA ARG A 201 -12.67 -3.66 6.61
C ARG A 201 -11.88 -2.36 6.58
N PHE A 202 -11.00 -2.21 5.60
CA PHE A 202 -10.35 -0.93 5.36
C PHE A 202 -11.35 0.06 4.75
N VAL A 203 -11.32 1.29 5.24
CA VAL A 203 -12.09 2.42 4.70
C VAL A 203 -11.11 3.56 4.47
N THR A 204 -10.96 3.94 3.21
CA THR A 204 -10.12 5.07 2.81
C THR A 204 -11.00 6.21 2.32
N LEU A 205 -10.98 7.32 3.04
CA LEU A 205 -11.64 8.54 2.65
C LEU A 205 -10.67 9.46 1.92
N ILE A 206 -11.16 10.09 0.85
CA ILE A 206 -10.48 11.16 0.12
C ILE A 206 -11.30 12.42 0.34
N ILE A 207 -10.81 13.28 1.23
CA ILE A 207 -11.56 14.41 1.79
C ILE A 207 -11.07 15.70 1.13
N PRO A 208 -11.95 16.47 0.45
CA PRO A 208 -11.62 17.81 -0.02
C PRO A 208 -11.28 18.74 1.15
N LEU A 209 -10.15 19.42 1.06
CA LEU A 209 -9.70 20.40 2.04
C LEU A 209 -10.67 21.58 2.12
N GLU A 210 -11.40 21.92 1.06
CA GLU A 210 -12.43 22.98 1.09
C GLU A 210 -13.60 22.64 2.02
N LEU A 211 -13.88 21.36 2.24
CA LEU A 211 -14.91 20.92 3.19
C LEU A 211 -14.36 20.82 4.60
N LEU A 212 -13.25 20.10 4.78
CA LEU A 212 -12.78 19.73 6.11
C LEU A 212 -11.25 19.65 6.20
N TRP A 213 -10.67 20.50 7.05
CA TRP A 213 -9.22 20.63 7.21
C TRP A 213 -8.67 19.61 8.19
N ASN A 214 -7.49 19.08 7.87
CA ASN A 214 -6.73 18.19 8.73
C ASN A 214 -5.88 18.98 9.76
N PRO A 215 -5.42 18.38 10.87
CA PRO A 215 -5.51 16.96 11.21
C PRO A 215 -6.91 16.56 11.67
N TYR A 216 -7.22 15.27 11.53
CA TYR A 216 -8.53 14.73 11.89
C TYR A 216 -8.51 14.01 13.24
N GLU A 217 -9.66 13.90 13.87
CA GLU A 217 -9.94 12.85 14.86
C GLU A 217 -11.02 11.94 14.32
N VAL A 218 -10.93 10.64 14.61
CA VAL A 218 -11.90 9.66 14.15
C VAL A 218 -12.42 8.85 15.33
N TYR A 219 -13.73 8.71 15.37
CA TYR A 219 -14.46 7.98 16.40
C TYR A 219 -15.33 6.90 15.75
N LEU A 220 -15.50 5.78 16.44
CA LEU A 220 -16.46 4.72 16.14
C LEU A 220 -17.35 4.54 17.37
N ASN A 221 -18.66 4.77 17.23
CA ASN A 221 -19.60 4.70 18.36
C ASN A 221 -19.13 5.54 19.57
N ASP A 222 -18.73 6.79 19.30
CA ASP A 222 -18.19 7.74 20.28
C ASP A 222 -16.82 7.38 20.90
N GLU A 223 -16.20 6.26 20.51
CA GLU A 223 -14.86 5.87 20.96
C GLU A 223 -13.79 6.24 19.92
N LYS A 224 -12.71 6.89 20.36
CA LYS A 224 -11.63 7.31 19.45
C LYS A 224 -10.87 6.09 18.91
N ILE A 225 -10.73 6.02 17.59
CA ILE A 225 -10.02 4.92 16.91
C ILE A 225 -8.72 5.38 16.24
N LEU A 226 -7.86 4.42 15.89
CA LEU A 226 -6.65 4.67 15.10
C LEU A 226 -7.04 5.06 13.67
N LYS A 227 -6.29 6.02 13.12
CA LYS A 227 -6.38 6.45 11.73
C LYS A 227 -4.99 6.65 11.14
N HIS A 228 -4.91 6.61 9.82
CA HIS A 228 -3.71 6.96 9.06
C HIS A 228 -4.05 8.07 8.07
N GLU A 229 -3.52 9.28 8.31
CA GLU A 229 -3.40 10.31 7.28
C GLU A 229 -2.11 10.01 6.52
N PHE A 230 -2.20 9.54 5.27
CA PHE A 230 -1.04 8.94 4.58
C PHE A 230 -0.68 9.59 3.26
N SER A 231 -1.57 10.43 2.72
CA SER A 231 -1.31 11.21 1.52
C SER A 231 -2.10 12.52 1.58
N GLN A 232 -1.54 13.56 0.99
CA GLN A 232 -2.17 14.86 0.84
C GLN A 232 -1.64 15.51 -0.44
N ASN A 233 -2.53 16.14 -1.19
CA ASN A 233 -2.15 17.06 -2.26
C ASN A 233 -2.69 18.47 -1.95
N SER A 234 -2.69 19.37 -2.94
CA SER A 234 -3.15 20.75 -2.74
C SER A 234 -4.63 20.88 -2.39
N THR A 235 -5.46 19.87 -2.68
CA THR A 235 -6.92 19.94 -2.57
C THR A 235 -7.55 18.84 -1.72
N HIS A 236 -6.85 17.73 -1.46
CA HIS A 236 -7.42 16.58 -0.77
C HIS A 236 -6.45 15.96 0.24
N VAL A 237 -7.02 15.30 1.25
CA VAL A 237 -6.31 14.45 2.21
C VAL A 237 -6.89 13.05 2.17
N TRP A 238 -6.01 12.05 2.24
CA TRP A 238 -6.36 10.63 2.31
C TRP A 238 -6.27 10.16 3.75
N VAL A 239 -7.39 9.64 4.26
CA VAL A 239 -7.53 9.13 5.62
C VAL A 239 -7.97 7.69 5.56
N ASN A 240 -7.16 6.78 6.10
CA ASN A 240 -7.54 5.38 6.24
C ASN A 240 -7.90 5.04 7.68
N ILE A 241 -8.92 4.22 7.85
CA ILE A 241 -9.30 3.57 9.10
C ILE A 241 -9.62 2.10 8.86
N LYS A 242 -9.57 1.30 9.93
CA LYS A 242 -10.04 -0.08 9.95
C LYS A 242 -10.92 -0.28 11.20
N PRO A 243 -12.23 0.01 11.11
CA PRO A 243 -13.16 -0.19 12.22
C PRO A 243 -13.14 -1.64 12.67
N ASP A 244 -13.05 -1.86 13.98
CA ASP A 244 -13.01 -3.21 14.56
C ASP A 244 -14.39 -3.84 14.71
N THR A 245 -15.43 -3.01 14.73
CA THR A 245 -16.84 -3.34 14.88
C THR A 245 -17.70 -2.51 13.91
N THR A 246 -19.00 -2.82 13.84
CA THR A 246 -19.98 -2.04 13.07
C THR A 246 -20.47 -0.83 13.86
N GLY A 247 -20.95 0.19 13.17
CA GLY A 247 -21.59 1.35 13.82
C GLY A 247 -21.34 2.66 13.10
N THR A 248 -21.44 3.77 13.83
CA THR A 248 -21.28 5.10 13.24
C THR A 248 -19.83 5.56 13.37
N VAL A 249 -19.22 5.83 12.22
CA VAL A 249 -17.92 6.51 12.13
C VAL A 249 -18.16 8.01 12.09
N GLN A 250 -17.38 8.74 12.90
CA GLN A 250 -17.38 10.20 12.92
C GLN A 250 -15.95 10.73 12.72
N ILE A 251 -15.78 11.65 11.77
CA ILE A 251 -14.51 12.29 11.44
C ILE A 251 -14.64 13.78 11.72
N ILE A 252 -13.75 14.31 12.56
CA ILE A 252 -13.79 15.70 13.00
C ILE A 252 -12.51 16.41 12.56
N GLY A 253 -12.66 17.51 11.84
CA GLY A 253 -11.55 18.41 11.52
C GLY A 253 -11.19 19.26 12.73
N THR A 254 -9.96 19.11 13.22
CA THR A 254 -9.50 19.84 14.43
C THR A 254 -8.92 21.21 14.11
N SER A 255 -8.63 21.50 12.84
CA SER A 255 -8.18 22.81 12.38
C SER A 255 -9.35 23.78 12.18
N ALA A 256 -9.08 25.07 12.30
CA ALA A 256 -9.99 26.10 11.80
C ALA A 256 -9.86 26.18 10.27
N VAL A 257 -11.00 26.16 9.56
CA VAL A 257 -11.03 26.58 8.16
C VAL A 257 -10.79 28.10 8.18
N PRO A 258 -9.70 28.63 7.61
CA PRO A 258 -9.52 30.06 7.47
C PRO A 258 -10.64 30.55 6.59
N GLU A 259 -11.40 31.50 7.11
CA GLU A 259 -12.31 32.29 6.30
C GLU A 259 -11.45 33.14 5.35
N PHE A 260 -11.07 32.58 4.19
CA PHE A 260 -10.70 33.44 3.08
C PHE A 260 -12.00 34.05 2.59
N SER A 261 -12.39 35.14 3.25
CA SER A 261 -13.47 35.98 2.76
C SER A 261 -13.20 36.26 1.29
N MET A 262 -14.21 36.11 0.42
CA MET A 262 -14.15 36.58 -0.98
C MET A 262 -13.72 38.06 -1.07
N LEU A 263 -13.68 38.78 0.05
CA LEU A 263 -13.09 40.09 0.19
C LEU A 263 -11.56 40.13 -0.02
N LEU A 264 -10.77 39.06 0.10
CA LEU A 264 -9.31 39.17 -0.07
C LEU A 264 -8.91 39.70 -1.48
N PRO A 265 -9.45 39.14 -2.58
CA PRO A 265 -9.28 39.72 -3.92
C PRO A 265 -9.77 41.16 -4.01
N PHE A 266 -10.90 41.49 -3.37
CA PHE A 266 -11.44 42.86 -3.36
C PHE A 266 -10.59 43.84 -2.55
N VAL A 267 -10.06 43.44 -1.39
CA VAL A 267 -9.23 44.27 -0.50
C VAL A 267 -7.88 44.52 -1.16
N LEU A 268 -7.28 43.49 -1.77
CA LEU A 268 -6.08 43.66 -2.60
C LEU A 268 -6.36 44.55 -3.81
N GLY A 269 -7.50 44.35 -4.49
CA GLY A 269 -7.94 45.20 -5.60
C GLY A 269 -8.10 46.67 -5.19
N ILE A 270 -8.78 46.94 -4.07
CA ILE A 270 -8.98 48.28 -3.51
C ILE A 270 -7.63 48.89 -3.10
N ALA A 271 -6.74 48.13 -2.46
CA ALA A 271 -5.42 48.59 -2.06
C ALA A 271 -4.53 48.95 -3.27
N ILE A 272 -4.58 48.16 -4.35
CA ILE A 272 -3.87 48.45 -5.60
C ILE A 272 -4.43 49.72 -6.26
N VAL A 273 -5.76 49.88 -6.33
CA VAL A 273 -6.41 51.07 -6.89
C VAL A 273 -6.08 52.32 -6.07
N LEU A 274 -6.15 52.24 -4.74
CA LEU A 274 -5.78 53.35 -3.85
C LEU A 274 -4.30 53.70 -3.97
N GLY A 275 -3.41 52.70 -4.02
CA GLY A 275 -1.98 52.89 -4.25
C GLY A 275 -1.67 53.58 -5.58
N LEU A 276 -2.36 53.19 -6.66
CA LEU A 276 -2.24 53.82 -7.98
C LEU A 276 -2.78 55.27 -7.97
N GLN A 277 -3.91 55.53 -7.32
CA GLN A 277 -4.47 56.88 -7.19
C GLN A 277 -3.57 57.81 -6.35
N MET A 278 -2.95 57.30 -5.29
CA MET A 278 -1.98 58.06 -4.49
C MET A 278 -0.70 58.34 -5.27
N LYS A 279 -0.17 57.37 -6.03
CA LYS A 279 0.99 57.56 -6.92
C LYS A 279 0.75 58.68 -7.94
N ASN A 280 -0.46 58.77 -8.49
CA ASN A 280 -0.83 59.84 -9.43
C ASN A 280 -0.99 61.22 -8.77
N ARG A 281 -1.24 61.30 -7.45
CA ARG A 281 -1.31 62.56 -6.69
C ARG A 281 0.05 63.06 -6.20
N ILE A 282 1.03 62.17 -6.06
CA ILE A 282 2.38 62.51 -5.58
C ILE A 282 3.29 63.05 -6.71
N ASN A 283 2.88 62.91 -7.98
CA ASN A 283 3.55 63.50 -9.15
C ASN A 283 3.21 64.99 -9.39
N LEU A 284 2.99 65.78 -8.34
CA LEU A 284 2.79 67.23 -8.42
C LEU A 284 3.89 67.98 -7.66
N HIS A 285 5.14 67.84 -8.10
CA HIS A 285 6.16 68.90 -8.27
C HIS A 285 7.46 68.30 -8.79
#